data_AF-A0A7U0AXC5-F1
#
_entry.id   AF-A0A7U0AXC5-F1
#
_cell.length_a   1.000
_cell.length_b   1.000
_cell.length_c   1.000
_cell.angle_alpha   90.00
_cell.angle_beta   90.00
_cell.angle_gamma   90.00
#
_symmetry.space_group_name_H-M   'P 1'
#
loop_
_entity.id
_entity.type
_entity.pdbx_description
1 polymer ?
#
loop_
_entity_poly.entity_id
_entity_poly.type
_entity_poly.pdbx_seq_one_letter_code
_entity_poly.pdbx_strand_id
1 'polypeptide(L)'
;MAQCDAATIQQRVRDAGVVGAGGAGFPTAVKLQAQAEIFLVNAAECEPMLKVDQQLIPRQAARLVRGVLYGMKATGACEGIIALKAKYEEAIAALTPLLPPQIRLHILPDVYPAGDEVITIWLATGRRVPPAALPISIGVVVNNVQTLLNVARAVEQQWPVTRRTLTVNGAVARPLTLTVPLGTSLREVLALAGGATINNPAYINGGPMMGHALHDLDQPVTKTTGGLLVLPANHLLITRRARSDKDVLAIARTVCEQCRMCTELCPRHLIGHELPPHLLVRAIIYQQVATPDILFSALTCSECSLCESYACPVDISPMRINRLLKTQLRAQGGRYQGELREADPMAKYRMVPTARLIARLDLTDWYQAAPFYEESYLPQQVILPLRQHIGAPAQAIVAVGDQVEQGQLIGQIPHDALGAPLHASVRGVITDVSANAITIRRGHEEE
;
A
#
# COMPACT_ATOMS: atom_id res chain seq x y z
N MET A 1 12.66 25.82 -12.34
CA MET A 1 11.40 25.02 -12.42
C MET A 1 10.41 25.85 -13.23
N ALA A 2 9.80 25.28 -14.28
CA ALA A 2 8.70 25.96 -14.98
C ALA A 2 7.63 26.35 -13.94
N GLN A 3 7.14 27.59 -14.04
CA GLN A 3 6.19 28.23 -13.15
C GLN A 3 4.83 27.50 -13.24
N CYS A 4 4.68 26.40 -12.52
CA CYS A 4 3.42 25.66 -12.41
C CYS A 4 2.81 26.00 -11.05
N ASP A 5 1.62 26.62 -11.07
CA ASP A 5 0.89 26.94 -9.85
C ASP A 5 0.23 25.69 -9.24
N ALA A 6 -0.30 25.84 -8.02
CA ALA A 6 -0.90 24.74 -7.27
C ALA A 6 -2.10 24.12 -8.03
N ALA A 7 -2.94 24.95 -8.63
CA ALA A 7 -4.11 24.51 -9.37
C ALA A 7 -3.73 23.67 -10.60
N THR A 8 -2.74 24.10 -11.37
CA THR A 8 -2.25 23.36 -12.54
C THR A 8 -1.61 22.03 -12.12
N ILE A 9 -0.87 22.00 -11.01
CA ILE A 9 -0.31 20.75 -10.46
C ILE A 9 -1.44 19.77 -10.11
N GLN A 10 -2.43 20.23 -9.33
CA GLN A 10 -3.56 19.39 -8.92
C GLN A 10 -4.35 18.86 -10.12
N GLN A 11 -4.57 19.70 -11.13
CA GLN A 11 -5.29 19.33 -12.35
C GLN A 11 -4.51 18.29 -13.16
N ARG A 12 -3.22 18.52 -13.45
CA ARG A 12 -2.39 17.54 -14.18
C ARG A 12 -2.29 16.20 -13.46
N VAL A 13 -2.21 16.21 -12.13
CA VAL A 13 -2.20 14.99 -11.30
C VAL A 13 -3.54 14.26 -11.34
N ARG A 14 -4.66 15.00 -11.37
CA ARG A 14 -6.01 14.45 -11.55
C ARG A 14 -6.14 13.80 -12.92
N ASP A 15 -5.79 14.52 -13.98
CA ASP A 15 -5.93 14.07 -15.36
C ASP A 15 -5.05 12.86 -15.64
N ALA A 16 -3.84 12.82 -15.09
CA ALA A 16 -2.95 11.65 -15.18
C ALA A 16 -3.46 10.41 -14.41
N GLY A 17 -4.50 10.54 -13.59
CA GLY A 17 -5.06 9.45 -12.80
C GLY A 17 -4.14 8.94 -11.71
N VAL A 18 -3.37 9.83 -11.08
CA VAL A 18 -2.42 9.46 -10.01
C VAL A 18 -3.17 9.10 -8.72
N VAL A 19 -2.80 7.96 -8.15
CA VAL A 19 -3.34 7.46 -6.87
C VAL A 19 -2.22 7.10 -5.90
N GLY A 20 -2.58 6.97 -4.62
CA GLY A 20 -1.70 6.44 -3.57
C GLY A 20 -1.23 5.02 -3.86
N ALA A 21 0.03 4.87 -4.28
CA ALA A 21 0.67 3.63 -4.66
C ALA A 21 0.94 2.67 -3.48
N GLY A 22 0.98 3.17 -2.25
CA GLY A 22 1.36 2.38 -1.06
C GLY A 22 0.21 1.74 -0.29
N GLY A 23 -1.03 1.72 -0.83
CA GLY A 23 -2.19 1.22 -0.10
C GLY A 23 -3.46 1.22 -0.92
N ALA A 24 -4.57 1.68 -0.34
CA ALA A 24 -5.92 1.62 -0.95
C ALA A 24 -6.14 2.50 -2.21
N GLY A 25 -5.10 3.17 -2.73
CA GLY A 25 -5.22 3.95 -3.95
C GLY A 25 -5.95 5.29 -3.80
N PHE A 26 -5.87 5.97 -2.65
CA PHE A 26 -6.58 7.26 -2.51
C PHE A 26 -6.15 8.27 -3.62
N PRO A 27 -7.08 8.95 -4.32
CA PRO A 27 -6.74 9.89 -5.38
C PRO A 27 -5.78 11.00 -4.93
N THR A 28 -4.61 11.07 -5.56
CA THR A 28 -3.53 11.96 -5.10
C THR A 28 -3.88 13.43 -5.29
N ALA A 29 -4.62 13.77 -6.35
CA ALA A 29 -5.09 15.15 -6.57
C ALA A 29 -5.91 15.69 -5.38
N VAL A 30 -6.74 14.85 -4.76
CA VAL A 30 -7.53 15.23 -3.57
C VAL A 30 -6.61 15.43 -2.35
N LYS A 31 -5.60 14.58 -2.16
CA LYS A 31 -4.57 14.81 -1.12
C LYS A 31 -3.83 16.12 -1.32
N LEU A 32 -3.56 16.51 -2.58
CA LEU A 32 -2.84 17.73 -2.92
C LEU A 32 -3.67 19.02 -2.80
N GLN A 33 -4.99 18.92 -2.64
CA GLN A 33 -5.86 20.07 -2.36
C GLN A 33 -5.81 20.50 -0.88
N ALA A 34 -5.31 19.64 -0.01
CA ALA A 34 -5.20 19.91 1.41
C ALA A 34 -4.12 20.97 1.71
N GLN A 35 -4.35 21.80 2.72
CA GLN A 35 -3.35 22.76 3.22
C GLN A 35 -2.56 22.13 4.35
N ALA A 36 -1.30 21.80 4.09
CA ALA A 36 -0.43 21.09 5.04
C ALA A 36 0.78 21.96 5.39
N GLU A 37 1.30 21.78 6.59
CA GLU A 37 2.58 22.36 7.03
C GLU A 37 3.76 21.48 6.60
N ILE A 38 3.59 20.15 6.74
CA ILE A 38 4.60 19.14 6.46
C ILE A 38 4.14 18.23 5.32
N PHE A 39 4.99 18.11 4.29
CA PHE A 39 4.84 17.13 3.23
C PHE A 39 5.77 15.94 3.46
N LEU A 40 5.21 14.82 3.92
CA LEU A 40 5.95 13.62 4.30
C LEU A 40 5.93 12.57 3.19
N VAL A 41 7.11 12.07 2.83
CA VAL A 41 7.28 10.89 1.97
C VAL A 41 7.53 9.68 2.84
N ASN A 42 6.64 8.69 2.75
CA ASN A 42 6.87 7.38 3.32
C ASN A 42 7.69 6.53 2.33
N ALA A 43 9.00 6.49 2.55
CA ALA A 43 9.98 5.74 1.78
C ALA A 43 10.54 4.53 2.57
N ALA A 44 9.86 4.12 3.65
CA ALA A 44 10.35 3.11 4.58
C ALA A 44 10.11 1.67 4.12
N GLU A 45 9.23 1.44 3.13
CA GLU A 45 8.76 0.13 2.63
C GLU A 45 8.76 -0.97 3.71
N CYS A 46 7.69 -1.02 4.51
CA CYS A 46 7.66 -1.89 5.69
C CYS A 46 7.06 -3.27 5.46
N GLU A 47 6.44 -3.54 4.32
CA GLU A 47 6.08 -4.90 3.95
C GLU A 47 7.35 -5.72 3.73
N PRO A 48 7.60 -6.77 4.55
CA PRO A 48 8.76 -7.63 4.34
C PRO A 48 8.73 -8.21 2.91
N MET A 49 9.90 -8.54 2.37
CA MET A 49 10.09 -9.09 1.01
C MET A 49 9.84 -8.14 -0.17
N LEU A 50 9.11 -7.03 0.00
CA LEU A 50 8.99 -6.00 -1.04
C LEU A 50 10.24 -5.12 -1.07
N LYS A 51 10.64 -4.70 -2.28
CA LYS A 51 11.92 -4.03 -2.54
C LYS A 51 11.80 -2.82 -3.46
N VAL A 52 10.60 -2.32 -3.70
CA VAL A 52 10.32 -1.37 -4.78
C VAL A 52 10.89 0.00 -4.45
N ASP A 53 10.48 0.59 -3.32
CA ASP A 53 10.79 2.00 -3.03
C ASP A 53 12.31 2.20 -2.86
N GLN A 54 12.97 1.30 -2.14
CA GLN A 54 14.43 1.35 -1.92
C GLN A 54 15.25 1.23 -3.23
N GLN A 55 14.68 0.62 -4.27
CA GLN A 55 15.34 0.47 -5.58
C GLN A 55 14.99 1.57 -6.58
N LEU A 56 13.80 2.17 -6.45
CA LEU A 56 13.37 3.29 -7.30
C LEU A 56 14.04 4.60 -6.91
N ILE A 57 14.26 4.84 -5.61
CA ILE A 57 14.90 6.07 -5.14
C ILE A 57 16.27 6.32 -5.78
N PRO A 58 17.26 5.40 -5.71
CA PRO A 58 18.58 5.67 -6.30
C PRO A 58 18.52 5.88 -7.81
N ARG A 59 17.59 5.21 -8.51
CA ARG A 59 17.38 5.34 -9.97
C ARG A 59 16.69 6.64 -10.38
N GLN A 60 15.88 7.23 -9.49
CA GLN A 60 14.99 8.34 -9.83
C GLN A 60 15.02 9.47 -8.79
N ALA A 61 16.11 9.62 -8.05
CA ALA A 61 16.23 10.57 -6.93
C ALA A 61 15.86 12.01 -7.33
N ALA A 62 16.38 12.49 -8.47
CA ALA A 62 16.05 13.82 -8.98
C ALA A 62 14.56 13.99 -9.30
N ARG A 63 13.91 12.96 -9.86
CA ARG A 63 12.47 12.98 -10.13
C ARG A 63 11.67 12.94 -8.84
N LEU A 64 12.11 12.16 -7.84
CA LEU A 64 11.46 12.11 -6.53
C LEU A 64 11.50 13.48 -5.85
N VAL A 65 12.66 14.13 -5.80
CA VAL A 65 12.80 15.48 -5.21
C VAL A 65 11.88 16.49 -5.90
N ARG A 66 11.78 16.46 -7.24
CA ARG A 66 10.83 17.32 -7.97
C ARG A 66 9.37 16.98 -7.62
N GLY A 67 9.03 15.70 -7.51
CA GLY A 67 7.72 15.25 -7.05
C GLY A 67 7.36 15.77 -5.65
N VAL A 68 8.32 15.77 -4.72
CA VAL A 68 8.16 16.38 -3.38
C VAL A 68 7.93 17.88 -3.49
N LEU A 69 8.73 18.60 -4.29
CA LEU A 69 8.59 20.04 -4.47
C LEU A 69 7.23 20.42 -5.10
N TYR A 70 6.74 19.67 -6.08
CA TYR A 70 5.39 19.87 -6.62
C TYR A 70 4.32 19.60 -5.58
N GLY A 71 4.48 18.54 -4.78
CA GLY A 71 3.60 18.24 -3.66
C GLY A 71 3.53 19.38 -2.65
N MET A 72 4.69 19.85 -2.18
CA MET A 72 4.81 20.98 -1.25
C MET A 72 4.17 22.24 -1.82
N LYS A 73 4.43 22.56 -3.10
CA LYS A 73 3.83 23.71 -3.77
C LYS A 73 2.31 23.62 -3.83
N ALA A 74 1.77 22.44 -4.12
CA ALA A 74 0.32 22.23 -4.21
C ALA A 74 -0.39 22.32 -2.86
N THR A 75 0.25 21.86 -1.78
CA THR A 75 -0.33 21.85 -0.43
C THR A 75 0.04 23.07 0.42
N GLY A 76 0.90 23.96 -0.07
CA GLY A 76 1.45 25.08 0.70
C GLY A 76 2.44 24.68 1.80
N ALA A 77 2.95 23.44 1.78
CA ALA A 77 3.84 22.94 2.84
C ALA A 77 5.20 23.64 2.82
N CYS A 78 5.65 24.06 4.00
CA CYS A 78 6.93 24.75 4.18
C CYS A 78 8.07 23.77 4.47
N GLU A 79 7.77 22.56 4.98
CA GLU A 79 8.75 21.50 5.25
C GLU A 79 8.44 20.23 4.45
N GLY A 80 9.45 19.68 3.79
CA GLY A 80 9.42 18.35 3.20
C GLY A 80 10.25 17.36 4.02
N ILE A 81 9.71 16.18 4.28
CA ILE A 81 10.44 15.11 4.97
C ILE A 81 10.40 13.85 4.12
N ILE A 82 11.56 13.28 3.79
CA ILE A 82 11.62 11.95 3.19
C ILE A 82 12.05 10.97 4.28
N ALA A 83 11.13 10.10 4.71
CA ALA A 83 11.36 9.15 5.79
C ALA A 83 11.71 7.76 5.25
N LEU A 84 12.94 7.32 5.48
CA LEU A 84 13.51 6.06 4.97
C LEU A 84 14.32 5.34 6.04
N LYS A 85 14.73 4.09 5.79
CA LYS A 85 15.48 3.29 6.75
C LYS A 85 16.99 3.51 6.58
N ALA A 86 17.74 3.36 7.67
CA ALA A 86 19.21 3.52 7.68
C ALA A 86 19.91 2.64 6.63
N LYS A 87 19.43 1.41 6.45
CA LYS A 87 19.97 0.42 5.50
C LYS A 87 19.77 0.76 4.02
N TYR A 88 18.99 1.80 3.69
CA TYR A 88 18.79 2.23 2.29
C TYR A 88 19.91 3.19 1.87
N GLU A 89 21.17 2.74 2.01
CA GLU A 89 22.38 3.57 1.85
C GLU A 89 22.47 4.19 0.46
N GLU A 90 22.19 3.41 -0.60
CA GLU A 90 22.17 3.92 -1.98
C GLU A 90 21.12 5.02 -2.17
N ALA A 91 19.94 4.88 -1.56
CA ALA A 91 18.89 5.89 -1.62
C ALA A 91 19.29 7.16 -0.87
N ILE A 92 19.91 7.03 0.32
CA ILE A 92 20.44 8.17 1.08
C ILE A 92 21.49 8.90 0.25
N ALA A 93 22.46 8.16 -0.32
CA ALA A 93 23.55 8.72 -1.11
C ALA A 93 23.05 9.44 -2.36
N ALA A 94 22.06 8.89 -3.05
CA ALA A 94 21.47 9.50 -4.25
C ALA A 94 20.61 10.73 -3.94
N LEU A 95 19.91 10.76 -2.80
CA LEU A 95 19.05 11.87 -2.42
C LEU A 95 19.81 13.06 -1.84
N THR A 96 20.74 12.81 -0.92
CA THR A 96 21.46 13.84 -0.13
C THR A 96 21.97 15.03 -0.97
N PRO A 97 22.66 14.85 -2.10
CA PRO A 97 23.19 15.98 -2.88
C PRO A 97 22.11 16.78 -3.62
N LEU A 98 20.87 16.29 -3.70
CA LEU A 98 19.77 16.89 -4.45
C LEU A 98 18.77 17.64 -3.56
N LEU A 99 18.91 17.58 -2.23
CA LEU A 99 17.92 18.13 -1.31
C LEU A 99 18.05 19.66 -1.20
N PRO A 100 16.98 20.42 -1.50
CA PRO A 100 16.94 21.84 -1.18
C PRO A 100 16.75 22.06 0.33
N PRO A 101 17.00 23.27 0.86
CA PRO A 101 16.97 23.55 2.30
C PRO A 101 15.64 23.23 2.99
N GLN A 102 14.52 23.23 2.26
CA GLN A 102 13.20 22.94 2.81
C GLN A 102 12.92 21.43 2.94
N ILE A 103 13.76 20.56 2.37
CA ILE A 103 13.55 19.11 2.39
C ILE A 103 14.69 18.44 3.16
N ARG A 104 14.35 17.57 4.11
CA ARG A 104 15.32 16.75 4.85
C ARG A 104 15.02 15.27 4.80
N LEU A 105 16.05 14.46 5.00
CA LEU A 105 15.90 13.03 5.28
C LEU A 105 15.54 12.83 6.76
N HIS A 106 14.72 11.83 7.03
CA HIS A 106 14.51 11.30 8.37
C HIS A 106 14.76 9.80 8.39
N ILE A 107 15.68 9.37 9.25
CA ILE A 107 16.07 7.97 9.35
C ILE A 107 15.19 7.25 10.37
N LEU A 108 14.39 6.32 9.88
CA LEU A 108 13.50 5.49 10.68
C LEU A 108 14.22 4.24 11.22
N PRO A 109 13.82 3.75 12.41
CA PRO A 109 14.27 2.46 12.92
C PRO A 109 13.80 1.30 12.03
N ASP A 110 14.58 0.21 11.94
CA ASP A 110 14.20 -0.99 11.16
C ASP A 110 13.23 -1.90 11.93
N VAL A 111 12.04 -1.36 12.16
CA VAL A 111 10.96 -2.00 12.91
C VAL A 111 9.66 -2.00 12.13
N TYR A 112 8.79 -2.95 12.41
CA TYR A 112 7.45 -3.04 11.83
C TYR A 112 6.38 -2.55 12.82
N PRO A 113 5.39 -1.74 12.39
CA PRO A 113 5.21 -1.14 11.06
C PRO A 113 5.66 0.34 11.02
N ALA A 114 6.97 0.63 10.93
CA ALA A 114 7.45 2.01 10.83
C ALA A 114 6.89 2.77 9.60
N GLY A 115 6.44 2.04 8.57
CA GLY A 115 5.83 2.53 7.34
C GLY A 115 4.30 2.55 7.35
N ASP A 116 3.63 2.25 8.47
CA ASP A 116 2.22 2.62 8.65
C ASP A 116 2.10 4.15 8.67
N GLU A 117 1.16 4.72 7.92
CA GLU A 117 1.04 6.18 7.71
C GLU A 117 1.10 6.97 9.03
N VAL A 118 0.40 6.53 10.08
CA VAL A 118 0.34 7.26 11.36
C VAL A 118 1.60 7.01 12.19
N ILE A 119 2.17 5.81 12.12
CA ILE A 119 3.44 5.51 12.78
C ILE A 119 4.60 6.28 12.14
N THR A 120 4.65 6.38 10.80
CA THR A 120 5.65 7.17 10.09
C THR A 120 5.57 8.64 10.49
N ILE A 121 4.36 9.22 10.59
CA ILE A 121 4.20 10.61 11.04
C ILE A 121 4.77 10.78 12.43
N TRP A 122 4.41 9.92 13.38
CA TRP A 122 4.88 10.03 14.76
C TRP A 122 6.40 9.90 14.86
N LEU A 123 7.00 8.92 14.19
CA LEU A 123 8.44 8.74 14.20
C LEU A 123 9.17 9.92 13.54
N ALA A 124 8.65 10.46 12.44
CA ALA A 124 9.31 11.50 11.65
C ALA A 124 9.11 12.94 12.17
N THR A 125 8.00 13.20 12.86
CA THR A 125 7.57 14.55 13.26
C THR A 125 7.30 14.71 14.76
N GLY A 126 7.16 13.60 15.50
CA GLY A 126 6.69 13.60 16.89
C GLY A 126 5.18 13.85 17.04
N ARG A 127 4.48 14.29 15.99
CA ARG A 127 3.02 14.51 16.02
C ARG A 127 2.26 13.20 15.99
N ARG A 128 1.10 13.15 16.63
CA ARG A 128 0.26 11.96 16.69
C ARG A 128 -1.12 12.28 16.12
N VAL A 129 -1.56 11.48 15.15
CA VAL A 129 -2.88 11.64 14.54
C VAL A 129 -3.94 11.16 15.53
N PRO A 130 -4.95 11.98 15.89
CA PRO A 130 -6.04 11.54 16.75
C PRO A 130 -6.81 10.34 16.14
N PRO A 131 -7.43 9.49 16.97
CA PRO A 131 -8.30 8.41 16.48
C PRO A 131 -9.39 8.94 15.55
N ALA A 132 -9.70 8.20 14.48
CA ALA A 132 -10.68 8.56 13.44
C ALA A 132 -10.41 9.87 12.66
N ALA A 133 -9.34 10.61 12.97
CA ALA A 133 -8.90 11.78 12.22
C ALA A 133 -7.97 11.40 11.05
N LEU A 134 -7.85 12.32 10.09
CA LEU A 134 -6.90 12.21 8.98
C LEU A 134 -5.61 12.97 9.31
N PRO A 135 -4.45 12.57 8.76
CA PRO A 135 -3.16 13.27 8.95
C PRO A 135 -3.20 14.79 8.79
N ILE A 136 -4.07 15.28 7.90
CA ILE A 136 -4.21 16.72 7.66
C ILE A 136 -4.67 17.50 8.90
N SER A 137 -5.38 16.86 9.84
CA SER A 137 -5.84 17.53 11.07
C SER A 137 -4.68 17.95 11.98
N ILE A 138 -3.48 17.42 11.75
CA ILE A 138 -2.25 17.80 12.45
C ILE A 138 -1.23 18.45 11.50
N GLY A 139 -1.70 18.95 10.34
CA GLY A 139 -0.89 19.67 9.37
C GLY A 139 0.05 18.79 8.53
N VAL A 140 -0.19 17.49 8.41
CA VAL A 140 0.71 16.58 7.67
C VAL A 140 -0.02 15.90 6.50
N VAL A 141 0.62 15.84 5.34
CA VAL A 141 0.20 15.00 4.21
C VAL A 141 1.27 13.95 3.94
N VAL A 142 0.86 12.70 3.77
CA VAL A 142 1.76 11.56 3.52
C VAL A 142 1.55 10.97 2.14
N ASN A 143 2.65 10.76 1.41
CA ASN A 143 2.67 10.15 0.09
C ASN A 143 3.75 9.07 -0.04
N ASN A 144 3.49 8.06 -0.87
CA ASN A 144 4.46 7.01 -1.20
C ASN A 144 5.42 7.49 -2.31
N VAL A 145 6.62 6.89 -2.39
CA VAL A 145 7.64 7.19 -3.39
C VAL A 145 7.10 7.08 -4.83
N GLN A 146 6.50 5.94 -5.20
CA GLN A 146 5.96 5.76 -6.56
C GLN A 146 4.88 6.79 -6.91
N THR A 147 4.05 7.18 -5.94
CA THR A 147 3.07 8.25 -6.14
C THR A 147 3.75 9.55 -6.55
N LEU A 148 4.84 9.94 -5.89
CA LEU A 148 5.52 11.20 -6.18
C LEU A 148 6.32 11.16 -7.48
N LEU A 149 6.84 9.99 -7.86
CA LEU A 149 7.41 9.80 -9.20
C LEU A 149 6.35 10.00 -10.28
N ASN A 150 5.13 9.51 -10.06
CA ASN A 150 4.00 9.73 -10.96
C ASN A 150 3.51 11.19 -10.95
N VAL A 151 3.51 11.87 -9.79
CA VAL A 151 3.21 13.31 -9.71
C VAL A 151 4.19 14.11 -10.57
N ALA A 152 5.50 13.86 -10.44
CA ALA A 152 6.50 14.56 -11.25
C ALA A 152 6.28 14.35 -12.75
N ARG A 153 6.01 13.11 -13.19
CA ARG A 153 5.71 12.83 -14.61
C ARG A 153 4.42 13.49 -15.09
N ALA A 154 3.36 13.46 -14.27
CA ALA A 154 2.11 14.12 -14.59
C ALA A 154 2.30 15.64 -14.77
N VAL A 155 3.05 16.28 -13.88
CA VAL A 155 3.29 17.73 -13.94
C VAL A 155 4.21 18.10 -15.10
N GLU A 156 5.30 17.38 -15.31
CA GLU A 156 6.33 17.73 -16.30
C GLU A 156 5.93 17.32 -17.74
N GLN A 157 5.32 16.14 -17.88
CA GLN A 157 5.11 15.48 -19.17
C GLN A 157 3.64 15.32 -19.52
N GLN A 158 2.71 15.66 -18.60
CA GLN A 158 1.28 15.36 -18.75
C GLN A 158 1.03 13.87 -19.02
N TRP A 159 1.91 13.02 -18.48
CA TRP A 159 1.90 11.59 -18.73
C TRP A 159 1.08 10.84 -17.67
N PRO A 160 0.08 10.03 -18.07
CA PRO A 160 -0.76 9.31 -17.13
C PRO A 160 -0.07 8.09 -16.51
N VAL A 161 -0.65 7.59 -15.42
CA VAL A 161 -0.20 6.35 -14.78
C VAL A 161 -0.62 5.15 -15.63
N THR A 162 0.32 4.66 -16.46
CA THR A 162 0.14 3.51 -17.35
C THR A 162 0.95 2.28 -16.93
N ARG A 163 1.86 2.43 -15.98
CA ARG A 163 2.78 1.36 -15.52
C ARG A 163 2.83 1.28 -14.01
N ARG A 164 3.20 0.10 -13.51
CA ARG A 164 3.37 -0.19 -12.09
C ARG A 164 4.69 -0.89 -11.84
N THR A 165 5.43 -0.44 -10.82
CA THR A 165 6.60 -1.17 -10.32
C THR A 165 6.19 -2.05 -9.14
N LEU A 166 6.58 -3.32 -9.18
CA LEU A 166 6.27 -4.31 -8.14
C LEU A 166 7.44 -5.28 -7.94
N THR A 167 7.49 -5.94 -6.78
CA THR A 167 8.48 -6.98 -6.48
C THR A 167 7.86 -8.38 -6.59
N VAL A 168 8.57 -9.31 -7.23
CA VAL A 168 8.28 -10.75 -7.20
C VAL A 168 9.33 -11.44 -6.33
N ASN A 169 8.89 -12.18 -5.31
CA ASN A 169 9.80 -12.80 -4.34
C ASN A 169 9.25 -14.13 -3.81
N GLY A 170 10.07 -14.86 -3.06
CA GLY A 170 9.75 -16.19 -2.52
C GLY A 170 10.25 -17.32 -3.42
N ALA A 171 9.46 -18.38 -3.56
CA ALA A 171 9.80 -19.61 -4.27
C ALA A 171 9.73 -19.45 -5.81
N VAL A 172 10.55 -18.54 -6.35
CA VAL A 172 10.65 -18.24 -7.78
C VAL A 172 12.08 -18.44 -8.29
N ALA A 173 12.23 -18.77 -9.57
CA ALA A 173 13.54 -19.08 -10.15
C ALA A 173 14.45 -17.84 -10.20
N ARG A 174 13.86 -16.67 -10.43
CA ARG A 174 14.53 -15.37 -10.48
C ARG A 174 13.69 -14.34 -9.72
N PRO A 175 13.91 -14.13 -8.41
CA PRO A 175 13.29 -13.02 -7.71
C PRO A 175 13.74 -11.70 -8.31
N LEU A 176 12.82 -10.76 -8.50
CA LEU A 176 13.13 -9.49 -9.14
C LEU A 176 12.15 -8.38 -8.76
N THR A 177 12.52 -7.14 -9.06
CA THR A 177 11.62 -6.00 -9.08
C THR A 177 11.53 -5.47 -10.50
N LEU A 178 10.32 -5.27 -11.03
CA LEU A 178 10.12 -4.85 -12.43
C LEU A 178 9.02 -3.82 -12.57
N THR A 179 9.04 -3.12 -13.70
CA THR A 179 7.97 -2.21 -14.10
C THR A 179 7.20 -2.77 -15.30
N VAL A 180 5.92 -3.07 -15.11
CA VAL A 180 5.03 -3.60 -16.17
C VAL A 180 3.88 -2.62 -16.48
N PRO A 181 3.30 -2.66 -17.69
CA PRO A 181 2.05 -1.98 -17.98
C PRO A 181 0.93 -2.42 -17.02
N LEU A 182 0.06 -1.48 -16.65
CA LEU A 182 -1.16 -1.83 -15.92
C LEU A 182 -1.98 -2.82 -16.74
N GLY A 183 -2.63 -3.75 -16.07
CA GLY A 183 -3.44 -4.80 -16.70
C GLY A 183 -2.68 -6.03 -17.18
N THR A 184 -1.35 -6.04 -17.09
CA THR A 184 -0.54 -7.26 -17.24
C THR A 184 -1.00 -8.29 -16.21
N SER A 185 -1.17 -9.56 -16.60
CA SER A 185 -1.58 -10.60 -15.65
C SER A 185 -0.47 -10.92 -14.63
N LEU A 186 -0.83 -11.30 -13.41
CA LEU A 186 0.15 -11.78 -12.44
C LEU A 186 0.81 -13.10 -12.88
N ARG A 187 0.16 -13.86 -13.77
CA ARG A 187 0.72 -15.04 -14.44
C ARG A 187 1.92 -14.68 -15.31
N GLU A 188 1.80 -13.65 -16.16
CA GLU A 188 2.93 -13.15 -16.96
C GLU A 188 4.05 -12.59 -16.07
N VAL A 189 3.68 -11.86 -15.01
CA VAL A 189 4.67 -11.37 -14.03
C VAL A 189 5.45 -12.52 -13.39
N LEU A 190 4.77 -13.61 -13.02
CA LEU A 190 5.42 -14.82 -12.49
C LEU A 190 6.32 -15.49 -13.55
N ALA A 191 5.91 -15.51 -14.81
CA ALA A 191 6.72 -16.05 -15.90
C ALA A 191 8.01 -15.23 -16.11
N LEU A 192 7.96 -13.90 -15.97
CA LEU A 192 9.15 -13.02 -16.00
C LEU A 192 10.12 -13.31 -14.85
N ALA A 193 9.61 -13.83 -13.72
CA ALA A 193 10.41 -14.34 -12.61
C ALA A 193 10.90 -15.79 -12.80
N GLY A 194 10.71 -16.36 -14.00
CA GLY A 194 11.11 -17.74 -14.32
C GLY A 194 10.21 -18.82 -13.72
N GLY A 195 9.02 -18.46 -13.23
CA GLY A 195 8.07 -19.41 -12.64
C GLY A 195 8.39 -19.80 -11.20
N ALA A 196 7.50 -20.61 -10.62
CA ALA A 196 7.67 -21.15 -9.27
C ALA A 196 8.68 -22.31 -9.27
N THR A 197 9.49 -22.42 -8.21
CA THR A 197 10.53 -23.46 -8.07
C THR A 197 10.08 -24.67 -7.24
N ILE A 198 8.81 -24.70 -6.83
CA ILE A 198 8.25 -25.71 -5.93
C ILE A 198 7.02 -26.38 -6.53
N ASN A 199 6.82 -27.65 -6.16
CA ASN A 199 5.63 -28.41 -6.50
C ASN A 199 4.53 -28.01 -5.49
N ASN A 200 3.44 -27.37 -5.93
CA ASN A 200 2.36 -26.80 -5.10
C ASN A 200 2.61 -25.39 -4.48
N PRO A 201 2.83 -24.36 -5.31
CA PRO A 201 2.91 -22.98 -4.88
C PRO A 201 1.52 -22.38 -4.57
N ALA A 202 1.49 -21.44 -3.65
CA ALA A 202 0.40 -20.52 -3.41
C ALA A 202 0.91 -19.08 -3.41
N TYR A 203 0.01 -18.12 -3.60
CA TYR A 203 0.38 -16.78 -4.00
C TYR A 203 -0.25 -15.71 -3.11
N ILE A 204 0.50 -14.64 -2.84
CA ILE A 204 0.01 -13.45 -2.12
C ILE A 204 0.22 -12.22 -3.01
N ASN A 205 -0.85 -11.44 -3.22
CA ASN A 205 -0.78 -10.11 -3.82
C ASN A 205 -0.47 -9.08 -2.73
N GLY A 206 0.67 -8.40 -2.85
CA GLY A 206 1.20 -7.49 -1.84
C GLY A 206 2.30 -8.13 -1.00
N GLY A 207 2.46 -7.66 0.24
CA GLY A 207 3.44 -8.20 1.18
C GLY A 207 2.87 -9.24 2.15
N PRO A 208 3.71 -9.86 3.00
CA PRO A 208 3.30 -10.95 3.87
C PRO A 208 2.40 -10.49 5.03
N MET A 209 2.36 -9.20 5.35
CA MET A 209 1.57 -8.68 6.46
C MET A 209 0.17 -8.28 6.01
N MET A 210 0.06 -7.34 5.06
CA MET A 210 -1.22 -6.79 4.61
C MET A 210 -1.69 -7.33 3.25
N GLY A 211 -0.90 -8.17 2.58
CA GLY A 211 -1.26 -8.77 1.30
C GLY A 211 -2.38 -9.82 1.42
N HIS A 212 -3.02 -10.11 0.30
CA HIS A 212 -4.17 -11.02 0.20
C HIS A 212 -3.80 -12.27 -0.58
N ALA A 213 -4.34 -13.42 -0.17
CA ALA A 213 -4.16 -14.66 -0.91
C ALA A 213 -4.81 -14.54 -2.29
N LEU A 214 -4.15 -15.06 -3.31
CA LEU A 214 -4.67 -15.15 -4.66
C LEU A 214 -5.16 -16.57 -4.93
N HIS A 215 -6.34 -16.66 -5.52
CA HIS A 215 -6.91 -17.91 -6.05
C HIS A 215 -6.69 -18.06 -7.56
N ASP A 216 -6.36 -16.96 -8.22
CA ASP A 216 -6.17 -16.87 -9.67
C ASP A 216 -5.06 -15.87 -10.00
N LEU A 217 -4.14 -16.26 -10.88
CA LEU A 217 -3.03 -15.44 -11.37
C LEU A 217 -3.38 -14.64 -12.62
N ASP A 218 -4.54 -14.87 -13.23
CA ASP A 218 -5.01 -14.05 -14.36
C ASP A 218 -5.56 -12.68 -13.88
N GLN A 219 -5.59 -12.45 -12.56
CA GLN A 219 -5.82 -11.13 -11.99
C GLN A 219 -4.78 -10.12 -12.49
N PRO A 220 -5.22 -8.90 -12.88
CA PRO A 220 -4.34 -7.91 -13.44
C PRO A 220 -3.52 -7.14 -12.39
N VAL A 221 -2.33 -6.70 -12.79
CA VAL A 221 -1.58 -5.65 -12.09
C VAL A 221 -2.34 -4.33 -12.17
N THR A 222 -2.60 -3.72 -11.02
CA THR A 222 -3.30 -2.43 -10.91
C THR A 222 -2.38 -1.35 -10.33
N LYS A 223 -2.85 -0.10 -10.26
CA LYS A 223 -2.11 1.02 -9.65
C LYS A 223 -1.67 0.77 -8.20
N THR A 224 -2.29 -0.17 -7.48
CA THR A 224 -2.00 -0.48 -6.07
C THR A 224 -1.23 -1.79 -5.86
N THR A 225 -1.04 -2.62 -6.88
CA THR A 225 -0.32 -3.90 -6.77
C THR A 225 1.13 -3.67 -6.33
N GLY A 226 1.50 -4.06 -5.10
CA GLY A 226 2.84 -3.83 -4.55
C GLY A 226 3.85 -4.95 -4.83
N GLY A 227 3.38 -6.17 -5.01
CA GLY A 227 4.22 -7.33 -5.25
C GLY A 227 3.45 -8.63 -5.39
N LEU A 228 4.18 -9.68 -5.76
CA LEU A 228 3.71 -11.06 -5.85
C LEU A 228 4.66 -11.94 -5.04
N LEU A 229 4.14 -12.57 -3.98
CA LEU A 229 4.91 -13.55 -3.22
C LEU A 229 4.47 -14.95 -3.59
N VAL A 230 5.44 -15.84 -3.80
CA VAL A 230 5.23 -17.25 -4.05
C VAL A 230 5.74 -18.04 -2.85
N LEU A 231 4.87 -18.82 -2.21
CA LEU A 231 5.20 -19.62 -1.03
C LEU A 231 4.61 -21.02 -1.17
N PRO A 232 5.11 -22.03 -0.43
CA PRO A 232 4.46 -23.32 -0.34
C PRO A 232 2.99 -23.20 0.11
N ALA A 233 2.08 -24.00 -0.46
CA ALA A 233 0.67 -23.95 -0.08
C ALA A 233 0.41 -24.28 1.41
N ASN A 234 1.30 -25.05 2.04
CA ASN A 234 1.27 -25.36 3.47
C ASN A 234 1.97 -24.31 4.36
N HIS A 235 2.56 -23.26 3.78
CA HIS A 235 3.23 -22.21 4.53
C HIS A 235 2.24 -21.49 5.47
N LEU A 236 2.70 -21.09 6.66
CA LEU A 236 1.88 -20.48 7.72
C LEU A 236 1.04 -19.28 7.23
N LEU A 237 1.64 -18.39 6.44
CA LEU A 237 0.96 -17.21 5.89
C LEU A 237 -0.16 -17.54 4.89
N ILE A 238 -0.06 -18.67 4.19
CA ILE A 238 -1.06 -19.14 3.23
C ILE A 238 -2.20 -19.80 3.99
N THR A 239 -1.87 -20.77 4.85
CA THR A 239 -2.87 -21.53 5.62
C THR A 239 -3.72 -20.62 6.52
N ARG A 240 -3.13 -19.61 7.17
CA ARG A 240 -3.87 -18.61 7.96
C ARG A 240 -4.87 -17.80 7.12
N ARG A 241 -4.52 -17.44 5.89
CA ARG A 241 -5.39 -16.67 4.99
C ARG A 241 -6.51 -17.53 4.40
N ALA A 242 -6.26 -18.82 4.20
CA ALA A 242 -7.24 -19.76 3.68
C ALA A 242 -8.35 -20.12 4.69
N ARG A 243 -8.12 -19.91 6.01
CA ARG A 243 -9.14 -20.19 7.05
C ARG A 243 -10.42 -19.38 6.83
N SER A 244 -11.58 -19.99 7.03
CA SER A 244 -12.84 -19.26 7.02
C SER A 244 -12.97 -18.37 8.26
N ASP A 245 -13.85 -17.37 8.24
CA ASP A 245 -14.14 -16.55 9.42
C ASP A 245 -14.73 -17.40 10.56
N LYS A 246 -15.49 -18.44 10.22
CA LYS A 246 -16.01 -19.42 11.20
C LYS A 246 -14.87 -20.16 11.91
N ASP A 247 -13.86 -20.60 11.18
CA ASP A 247 -12.70 -21.30 11.77
C ASP A 247 -11.89 -20.37 12.67
N VAL A 248 -11.67 -19.11 12.24
CA VAL A 248 -10.98 -18.11 13.06
C VAL A 248 -11.70 -17.89 14.39
N LEU A 249 -13.02 -17.76 14.36
CA LEU A 249 -13.83 -17.60 15.57
C LEU A 249 -13.82 -18.86 16.45
N ALA A 250 -13.86 -20.05 15.85
CA ALA A 250 -13.81 -21.33 16.58
C ALA A 250 -12.46 -21.53 17.29
N ILE A 251 -11.34 -21.26 16.61
CA ILE A 251 -10.00 -21.27 17.20
C ILE A 251 -9.96 -20.28 18.37
N ALA A 252 -10.38 -19.04 18.15
CA ALA A 252 -10.36 -18.00 19.17
C ALA A 252 -11.13 -18.42 20.43
N ARG A 253 -12.31 -19.02 20.30
CA ARG A 253 -13.12 -19.51 21.43
C ARG A 253 -12.45 -20.66 22.20
N THR A 254 -11.63 -21.46 21.53
CA THR A 254 -11.09 -22.71 22.09
C THR A 254 -9.74 -22.50 22.75
N VAL A 255 -8.86 -21.69 22.15
CA VAL A 255 -7.43 -21.63 22.55
C VAL A 255 -7.03 -20.30 23.20
N CYS A 256 -7.93 -19.31 23.29
CA CYS A 256 -7.56 -18.00 23.84
C CYS A 256 -7.21 -18.07 25.34
N GLU A 257 -5.94 -17.85 25.64
CA GLU A 257 -5.39 -17.77 27.01
C GLU A 257 -5.56 -16.40 27.68
N GLN A 258 -6.25 -15.45 27.03
CA GLN A 258 -6.60 -14.13 27.58
C GLN A 258 -5.41 -13.22 27.97
N CYS A 259 -4.21 -13.50 27.47
CA CYS A 259 -3.05 -12.61 27.62
C CYS A 259 -3.26 -11.26 26.91
N ARG A 260 -2.35 -10.30 27.12
CA ARG A 260 -2.45 -8.93 26.58
C ARG A 260 -1.46 -8.61 25.45
N MET A 261 -0.69 -9.59 24.99
CA MET A 261 0.40 -9.39 24.03
C MET A 261 -0.06 -8.70 22.73
N CYS A 262 -1.23 -9.07 22.21
CA CYS A 262 -1.78 -8.47 20.99
C CYS A 262 -2.12 -6.98 21.14
N THR A 263 -2.28 -6.48 22.37
CA THR A 263 -2.46 -5.06 22.67
C THR A 263 -1.15 -4.38 23.01
N GLU A 264 -0.30 -5.00 23.81
CA GLU A 264 1.02 -4.45 24.17
C GLU A 264 1.94 -4.28 22.96
N LEU A 265 1.73 -5.06 21.89
CA LEU A 265 2.44 -4.91 20.62
C LEU A 265 1.64 -4.15 19.56
N CYS A 266 0.43 -3.68 19.85
CA CYS A 266 -0.38 -2.97 18.87
C CYS A 266 0.20 -1.56 18.62
N PRO A 267 0.62 -1.22 17.38
CA PRO A 267 1.29 0.05 17.13
C PRO A 267 0.37 1.25 17.38
N ARG A 268 -0.95 1.11 17.19
CA ARG A 268 -1.94 2.15 17.50
C ARG A 268 -2.07 2.34 19.01
N HIS A 269 -2.12 1.24 19.77
CA HIS A 269 -2.13 1.31 21.23
C HIS A 269 -0.90 2.02 21.78
N LEU A 270 0.29 1.68 21.26
CA LEU A 270 1.55 2.26 21.70
C LEU A 270 1.62 3.78 21.53
N ILE A 271 0.92 4.36 20.55
CA ILE A 271 0.89 5.81 20.32
C ILE A 271 -0.28 6.53 21.01
N GLY A 272 -1.03 5.82 21.86
CA GLY A 272 -2.13 6.38 22.65
C GLY A 272 -3.52 6.24 22.03
N HIS A 273 -3.69 5.48 20.94
CA HIS A 273 -5.03 5.12 20.50
C HIS A 273 -5.59 4.06 21.46
N GLU A 274 -6.82 4.22 21.89
CA GLU A 274 -7.51 3.13 22.59
C GLU A 274 -7.85 2.05 21.56
N LEU A 275 -6.96 1.09 21.35
CA LEU A 275 -7.20 -0.10 20.56
C LEU A 275 -6.72 -1.32 21.35
N PRO A 276 -7.61 -2.03 22.07
CA PRO A 276 -7.26 -3.19 22.87
C PRO A 276 -7.67 -4.52 22.19
N PRO A 277 -6.91 -5.04 21.20
CA PRO A 277 -7.22 -6.31 20.54
C PRO A 277 -7.59 -7.48 21.47
N HIS A 278 -6.94 -7.62 22.64
CA HIS A 278 -7.28 -8.68 23.60
C HIS A 278 -8.73 -8.57 24.12
N LEU A 279 -9.22 -7.35 24.38
CA LEU A 279 -10.61 -7.14 24.81
C LEU A 279 -11.58 -7.32 23.66
N LEU A 280 -11.22 -6.89 22.45
CA LEU A 280 -12.05 -7.09 21.25
C LEU A 280 -12.24 -8.57 20.91
N VAL A 281 -11.19 -9.37 21.04
CA VAL A 281 -11.25 -10.83 20.92
C VAL A 281 -12.17 -11.42 21.99
N ARG A 282 -11.99 -11.02 23.26
CA ARG A 282 -12.85 -11.47 24.36
C ARG A 282 -14.31 -11.06 24.19
N ALA A 283 -14.58 -9.87 23.66
CA ALA A 283 -15.94 -9.37 23.44
C ALA A 283 -16.72 -10.24 22.44
N ILE A 284 -16.04 -10.74 21.42
CA ILE A 284 -16.64 -11.63 20.42
C ILE A 284 -16.78 -13.06 20.95
N ILE A 285 -15.81 -13.54 21.74
CA ILE A 285 -15.83 -14.90 22.30
C ILE A 285 -16.88 -15.01 23.41
N TYR A 286 -16.86 -14.07 24.36
CA TYR A 286 -17.71 -14.00 25.52
C TYR A 286 -18.73 -12.88 25.31
N GLN A 287 -19.92 -13.26 24.83
CA GLN A 287 -21.04 -12.34 24.71
C GLN A 287 -21.24 -11.67 26.09
N GLN A 288 -21.05 -10.34 26.20
CA GLN A 288 -21.20 -9.45 27.38
C GLN A 288 -19.92 -8.87 28.04
N VAL A 289 -18.71 -9.05 27.51
CA VAL A 289 -17.48 -8.56 28.21
C VAL A 289 -17.03 -7.13 27.81
N ALA A 290 -17.60 -6.51 26.78
CA ALA A 290 -17.15 -5.20 26.29
C ALA A 290 -18.23 -4.12 26.32
N THR A 291 -17.80 -2.91 26.66
CA THR A 291 -18.60 -1.69 26.50
C THR A 291 -18.72 -1.32 25.01
N PRO A 292 -19.77 -0.58 24.61
CA PRO A 292 -19.90 -0.06 23.25
C PRO A 292 -18.64 0.68 22.77
N ASP A 293 -18.05 1.52 23.61
CA ASP A 293 -16.85 2.31 23.28
C ASP A 293 -15.65 1.41 22.93
N ILE A 294 -15.45 0.33 23.69
CA ILE A 294 -14.41 -0.65 23.39
C ILE A 294 -14.68 -1.30 22.03
N LEU A 295 -15.93 -1.64 21.68
CA LEU A 295 -16.22 -2.23 20.36
C LEU A 295 -15.92 -1.23 19.23
N PHE A 296 -16.32 0.03 19.37
CA PHE A 296 -16.05 1.07 18.37
C PHE A 296 -14.56 1.34 18.17
N SER A 297 -13.71 1.07 19.17
CA SER A 297 -12.26 1.19 18.99
C SER A 297 -11.71 0.38 17.82
N ALA A 298 -12.38 -0.71 17.43
CA ALA A 298 -11.99 -1.55 16.30
C ALA A 298 -11.83 -0.76 14.98
N LEU A 299 -12.57 0.34 14.84
CA LEU A 299 -12.54 1.24 13.69
C LEU A 299 -11.18 1.95 13.51
N THR A 300 -10.39 2.07 14.58
CA THR A 300 -9.07 2.75 14.58
C THR A 300 -7.94 1.86 14.06
N CYS A 301 -8.19 0.54 13.91
CA CYS A 301 -7.18 -0.42 13.51
C CYS A 301 -6.71 -0.20 12.07
N SER A 302 -5.39 -0.27 11.87
CA SER A 302 -4.74 -0.22 10.55
C SER A 302 -4.55 -1.57 9.87
N GLU A 303 -5.04 -2.66 10.47
CA GLU A 303 -5.02 -4.00 9.87
C GLU A 303 -3.60 -4.48 9.50
N CYS A 304 -2.59 -4.07 10.28
CA CYS A 304 -1.17 -4.39 10.03
C CYS A 304 -0.78 -5.84 10.38
N SER A 305 -1.72 -6.68 10.81
CA SER A 305 -1.50 -8.10 11.12
C SER A 305 -0.46 -8.41 12.21
N LEU A 306 0.10 -7.42 12.91
CA LEU A 306 1.12 -7.70 13.94
C LEU A 306 0.57 -8.53 15.11
N CYS A 307 -0.71 -8.29 15.46
CA CYS A 307 -1.39 -8.99 16.54
C CYS A 307 -1.66 -10.48 16.24
N GLU A 308 -1.77 -10.88 14.97
CA GLU A 308 -1.93 -12.29 14.58
C GLU A 308 -0.60 -12.95 14.19
N SER A 309 0.25 -12.22 13.48
CA SER A 309 1.44 -12.78 12.84
C SER A 309 2.64 -12.88 13.77
N TYR A 310 2.65 -12.08 14.85
CA TYR A 310 3.77 -12.01 15.77
C TYR A 310 3.32 -12.14 17.23
N ALA A 311 2.29 -11.39 17.63
CA ALA A 311 1.95 -11.23 19.04
C ALA A 311 1.22 -12.42 19.66
N CYS A 312 0.29 -13.06 18.93
CA CYS A 312 -0.51 -14.14 19.51
C CYS A 312 0.32 -15.44 19.61
N PRO A 313 0.51 -16.01 20.82
CA PRO A 313 1.28 -17.25 20.98
C PRO A 313 0.48 -18.50 20.59
N VAL A 314 -0.85 -18.40 20.61
CA VAL A 314 -1.80 -19.51 20.37
C VAL A 314 -2.51 -19.41 19.02
N ASP A 315 -1.92 -18.69 18.06
CA ASP A 315 -2.35 -18.65 16.66
C ASP A 315 -3.79 -18.16 16.39
N ILE A 316 -4.33 -17.33 17.27
CA ILE A 316 -5.56 -16.57 17.00
C ILE A 316 -5.23 -15.41 16.07
N SER A 317 -6.23 -14.99 15.28
CA SER A 317 -6.14 -13.75 14.50
C SER A 317 -7.00 -12.61 15.09
N PRO A 318 -6.46 -11.84 16.07
CA PRO A 318 -7.11 -10.61 16.51
C PRO A 318 -7.34 -9.61 15.38
N MET A 319 -6.47 -9.58 14.36
CA MET A 319 -6.63 -8.71 13.18
C MET A 319 -7.92 -9.04 12.43
N ARG A 320 -8.13 -10.32 12.06
CA ARG A 320 -9.34 -10.73 11.31
C ARG A 320 -10.60 -10.53 12.13
N ILE A 321 -10.57 -10.84 13.42
CA ILE A 321 -11.67 -10.57 14.36
C ILE A 321 -12.01 -9.08 14.37
N ASN A 322 -10.99 -8.23 14.47
CA ASN A 322 -11.16 -6.79 14.42
C ASN A 322 -11.70 -6.30 13.06
N ARG A 323 -11.27 -6.89 11.96
CA ARG A 323 -11.78 -6.59 10.61
C ARG A 323 -13.26 -6.95 10.48
N LEU A 324 -13.70 -8.07 11.04
CA LEU A 324 -15.12 -8.45 11.07
C LEU A 324 -15.96 -7.44 11.84
N LEU A 325 -15.50 -7.03 13.03
CA LEU A 325 -16.14 -5.95 13.80
C LEU A 325 -16.20 -4.65 13.01
N LYS A 326 -15.10 -4.26 12.37
CA LYS A 326 -15.01 -3.02 11.60
C LYS A 326 -16.01 -3.01 10.45
N THR A 327 -16.18 -4.13 9.74
CA THR A 327 -17.20 -4.29 8.70
C THR A 327 -18.61 -4.14 9.27
N GLN A 328 -18.92 -4.83 10.37
CA GLN A 328 -20.23 -4.78 11.02
C GLN A 328 -20.57 -3.37 11.52
N LEU A 329 -19.65 -2.72 12.23
CA LEU A 329 -19.86 -1.39 12.81
C LEU A 329 -20.01 -0.32 11.72
N ARG A 330 -19.24 -0.41 10.63
CA ARG A 330 -19.39 0.51 9.48
C ARG A 330 -20.74 0.37 8.79
N ALA A 331 -21.25 -0.86 8.64
CA ALA A 331 -22.58 -1.09 8.07
C ALA A 331 -23.69 -0.45 8.92
N GLN A 332 -23.45 -0.24 10.22
CA GLN A 332 -24.36 0.44 11.15
C GLN A 332 -24.13 1.95 11.26
N GLY A 333 -23.25 2.54 10.43
CA GLY A 333 -22.90 3.96 10.52
C GLY A 333 -22.03 4.32 11.74
N GLY A 334 -21.42 3.32 12.37
CA GLY A 334 -20.60 3.45 13.56
C GLY A 334 -19.43 4.41 13.42
N ARG A 335 -19.21 5.24 14.44
CA ARG A 335 -18.07 6.15 14.54
C ARG A 335 -17.45 6.05 15.91
N TYR A 336 -16.11 6.00 15.96
CA TYR A 336 -15.37 6.06 17.21
C TYR A 336 -15.24 7.51 17.68
N GLN A 337 -15.49 7.76 18.96
CA GLN A 337 -15.44 9.09 19.60
C GLN A 337 -14.61 9.04 20.89
N GLY A 338 -13.32 8.71 20.78
CA GLY A 338 -12.41 8.72 21.92
C GLY A 338 -11.19 9.59 21.70
N GLU A 339 -10.61 10.02 22.83
CA GLU A 339 -9.46 10.91 22.85
C GLU A 339 -8.15 10.17 22.54
N LEU A 340 -7.17 10.94 22.06
CA LEU A 340 -5.81 10.48 21.94
C LEU A 340 -5.14 10.51 23.32
N ARG A 341 -4.81 9.34 23.87
CA ARG A 341 -4.14 9.20 25.18
C ARG A 341 -2.64 9.49 25.07
N GLU A 342 -1.96 9.50 26.21
CA GLU A 342 -0.50 9.49 26.23
C GLU A 342 0.06 8.25 25.52
N ALA A 343 1.20 8.42 24.86
CA ALA A 343 1.91 7.31 24.25
C ALA A 343 2.50 6.43 25.36
N ASP A 344 2.56 5.12 25.11
CA ASP A 344 3.18 4.17 26.04
C ASP A 344 4.67 4.54 26.21
N PRO A 345 5.19 4.71 27.44
CA PRO A 345 6.62 4.98 27.66
C PRO A 345 7.55 3.94 27.04
N MET A 346 7.05 2.71 26.87
CA MET A 346 7.75 1.59 26.24
C MET A 346 7.50 1.48 24.74
N ALA A 347 6.77 2.41 24.11
CA ALA A 347 6.39 2.34 22.71
C ALA A 347 7.58 2.11 21.77
N LYS A 348 8.71 2.80 21.99
CA LYS A 348 9.92 2.65 21.17
C LYS A 348 10.60 1.29 21.36
N TYR A 349 10.46 0.66 22.53
CA TYR A 349 11.08 -0.63 22.86
C TYR A 349 10.18 -1.83 22.52
N ARG A 350 8.88 -1.61 22.36
CA ARG A 350 7.89 -2.65 22.02
C ARG A 350 7.67 -2.81 20.51
N MET A 351 8.24 -1.95 19.67
CA MET A 351 8.18 -2.16 18.22
C MET A 351 9.00 -3.39 17.82
N VAL A 352 8.51 -4.13 16.83
CA VAL A 352 9.11 -5.41 16.43
C VAL A 352 10.19 -5.19 15.39
N PRO A 353 11.46 -5.59 15.64
CA PRO A 353 12.51 -5.56 14.64
C PRO A 353 12.12 -6.36 13.40
N THR A 354 12.30 -5.79 12.20
CA THR A 354 11.87 -6.44 10.95
C THR A 354 12.52 -7.81 10.74
N ALA A 355 13.79 -7.99 11.12
CA ALA A 355 14.48 -9.28 11.06
C ALA A 355 13.81 -10.35 11.94
N ARG A 356 13.36 -10.00 13.14
CA ARG A 356 12.64 -10.92 14.03
C ARG A 356 11.26 -11.27 13.47
N LEU A 357 10.59 -10.31 12.84
CA LEU A 357 9.31 -10.55 12.16
C LEU A 357 9.49 -11.55 11.01
N ILE A 358 10.50 -11.37 10.16
CA ILE A 358 10.81 -12.29 9.05
C ILE A 358 11.03 -13.72 9.56
N ALA A 359 11.85 -13.87 10.62
CA ALA A 359 12.10 -15.17 11.22
C ALA A 359 10.83 -15.79 11.84
N ARG A 360 10.02 -14.99 12.56
CA ARG A 360 8.74 -15.45 13.15
C ARG A 360 7.72 -15.89 12.12
N LEU A 361 7.80 -15.35 10.90
CA LEU A 361 6.92 -15.66 9.78
C LEU A 361 7.39 -16.82 8.91
N ASP A 362 8.52 -17.45 9.25
CA ASP A 362 9.14 -18.52 8.48
C ASP A 362 9.53 -18.10 7.04
N LEU A 363 9.95 -16.84 6.89
CA LEU A 363 10.29 -16.24 5.60
C LEU A 363 11.79 -16.19 5.31
N THR A 364 12.65 -16.65 6.22
CA THR A 364 14.11 -16.51 6.12
C THR A 364 14.64 -17.08 4.80
N ASP A 365 14.23 -18.31 4.45
CA ASP A 365 14.68 -19.01 3.24
C ASP A 365 14.13 -18.36 1.95
N TRP A 366 13.07 -17.56 2.09
CA TRP A 366 12.36 -16.94 0.99
C TRP A 366 12.70 -15.44 0.84
N TYR A 367 13.41 -14.85 1.80
CA TYR A 367 13.75 -13.43 1.83
C TYR A 367 14.94 -13.13 0.90
N GLN A 368 14.65 -12.81 -0.36
CA GLN A 368 15.68 -12.56 -1.36
C GLN A 368 15.78 -11.08 -1.74
N ALA A 369 16.91 -10.68 -2.33
CA ALA A 369 17.20 -9.29 -2.69
C ALA A 369 16.26 -8.73 -3.77
N ALA A 370 15.76 -9.58 -4.67
CA ALA A 370 14.86 -9.24 -5.76
C ALA A 370 15.29 -7.98 -6.54
N PRO A 371 16.48 -8.02 -7.19
CA PRO A 371 17.08 -6.87 -7.86
C PRO A 371 16.19 -6.33 -8.98
N PHE A 372 16.38 -5.06 -9.31
CA PHE A 372 15.61 -4.37 -10.34
C PHE A 372 15.97 -4.93 -11.72
N TYR A 373 14.96 -5.38 -12.45
CA TYR A 373 15.06 -5.83 -13.83
C TYR A 373 14.79 -4.65 -14.76
N GLU A 374 15.80 -4.28 -15.53
CA GLU A 374 15.79 -3.04 -16.33
C GLU A 374 15.03 -3.18 -17.64
N GLU A 375 14.90 -4.39 -18.17
CA GLU A 375 14.23 -4.61 -19.44
C GLU A 375 12.73 -4.30 -19.35
N SER A 376 12.23 -3.63 -20.39
CA SER A 376 10.81 -3.36 -20.54
C SER A 376 10.06 -4.60 -21.01
N TYR A 377 8.96 -4.92 -20.34
CA TYR A 377 8.00 -5.91 -20.82
C TYR A 377 6.78 -5.22 -21.43
N LEU A 378 6.34 -5.71 -22.60
CA LEU A 378 5.11 -5.31 -23.26
C LEU A 378 4.22 -6.55 -23.48
N PRO A 379 3.11 -6.70 -22.73
CA PRO A 379 2.20 -7.82 -22.89
C PRO A 379 1.43 -7.72 -24.22
N GLN A 380 1.03 -8.87 -24.77
CA GLN A 380 0.15 -8.89 -25.95
C GLN A 380 -1.28 -8.46 -25.63
N GLN A 381 -1.71 -8.62 -24.38
CA GLN A 381 -3.03 -8.23 -23.93
C GLN A 381 -2.96 -7.70 -22.51
N VAL A 382 -3.74 -6.65 -22.21
CA VAL A 382 -3.94 -6.14 -20.86
C VAL A 382 -5.41 -6.11 -20.52
N ILE A 383 -5.74 -6.43 -19.27
CA ILE A 383 -7.09 -6.27 -18.72
C ILE A 383 -7.02 -5.18 -17.66
N LEU A 384 -7.65 -4.05 -17.91
CA LEU A 384 -7.61 -2.88 -17.04
C LEU A 384 -8.90 -2.79 -16.23
N PRO A 385 -8.90 -3.12 -14.92
CA PRO A 385 -10.07 -2.90 -14.08
C PRO A 385 -10.43 -1.42 -14.04
N LEU A 386 -11.73 -1.12 -14.12
CA LEU A 386 -12.28 0.24 -14.00
C LEU A 386 -12.15 0.78 -12.58
N ARG A 387 -11.99 -0.09 -11.57
CA ARG A 387 -11.71 0.28 -10.18
C ARG A 387 -10.29 -0.15 -9.78
N GLN A 388 -9.40 0.81 -9.61
CA GLN A 388 -8.02 0.58 -9.13
C GLN A 388 -7.68 1.42 -7.89
N HIS A 389 -8.72 1.81 -7.13
CA HIS A 389 -8.63 2.67 -5.95
C HIS A 389 -9.89 2.58 -5.08
N ILE A 390 -9.83 3.20 -3.89
CA ILE A 390 -10.93 3.24 -2.91
C ILE A 390 -12.20 3.94 -3.41
N GLY A 391 -12.05 4.93 -4.29
CA GLY A 391 -13.16 5.69 -4.88
C GLY A 391 -14.10 4.91 -5.83
N ALA A 392 -15.00 5.63 -6.50
CA ALA A 392 -15.94 5.10 -7.48
C ALA A 392 -15.22 4.58 -8.74
N PRO A 393 -15.68 3.48 -9.37
CA PRO A 393 -15.09 2.99 -10.62
C PRO A 393 -15.16 4.05 -11.72
N ALA A 394 -14.16 4.06 -12.60
CA ALA A 394 -14.23 4.82 -13.84
C ALA A 394 -15.32 4.24 -14.77
N GLN A 395 -15.90 5.09 -15.60
CA GLN A 395 -16.83 4.72 -16.66
C GLN A 395 -16.06 4.66 -17.97
N ALA A 396 -16.12 3.53 -18.69
CA ALA A 396 -15.48 3.38 -19.98
C ALA A 396 -16.02 4.43 -20.98
N ILE A 397 -15.13 5.03 -21.77
CA ILE A 397 -15.46 6.00 -22.82
C ILE A 397 -15.03 5.53 -24.22
N VAL A 398 -14.74 4.24 -24.32
CA VAL A 398 -14.32 3.55 -25.55
C VAL A 398 -15.24 2.36 -25.80
N ALA A 399 -15.31 1.92 -27.05
CA ALA A 399 -16.07 0.77 -27.50
C ALA A 399 -15.15 -0.34 -28.04
N VAL A 400 -15.67 -1.58 -28.11
CA VAL A 400 -14.97 -2.68 -28.76
C VAL A 400 -14.72 -2.35 -30.23
N GLY A 401 -13.49 -2.54 -30.69
CA GLY A 401 -13.02 -2.19 -32.03
C GLY A 401 -12.24 -0.88 -32.10
N ASP A 402 -12.33 -0.01 -31.08
CA ASP A 402 -11.59 1.25 -31.06
C ASP A 402 -10.07 1.00 -31.01
N GLN A 403 -9.33 1.77 -31.82
CA GLN A 403 -7.88 1.86 -31.71
C GLN A 403 -7.51 2.88 -30.63
N VAL A 404 -6.57 2.52 -29.76
CA VAL A 404 -6.11 3.37 -28.68
C VAL A 404 -4.59 3.49 -28.66
N GLU A 405 -4.10 4.69 -28.39
CA GLU A 405 -2.69 4.96 -28.16
C GLU A 405 -2.32 4.83 -26.68
N GLN A 406 -1.06 4.51 -26.39
CA GLN A 406 -0.61 4.44 -24.99
C GLN A 406 -0.77 5.80 -24.30
N GLY A 407 -1.43 5.80 -23.14
CA GLY A 407 -1.74 7.01 -22.39
C GLY A 407 -3.05 7.70 -22.81
N GLN A 408 -3.76 7.20 -23.82
CA GLN A 408 -5.09 7.70 -24.15
C GLN A 408 -6.07 7.47 -22.99
N LEU A 409 -6.90 8.48 -22.68
CA LEU A 409 -7.97 8.35 -21.71
C LEU A 409 -9.01 7.35 -22.23
N ILE A 410 -9.31 6.32 -21.45
CA ILE A 410 -10.28 5.26 -21.81
C ILE A 410 -11.37 5.06 -20.76
N GLY A 411 -11.19 5.65 -19.56
CA GLY A 411 -12.21 5.66 -18.53
C GLY A 411 -12.22 6.97 -17.74
N GLN A 412 -13.39 7.60 -17.66
CA GLN A 412 -13.60 8.86 -16.95
C GLN A 412 -14.23 8.63 -15.58
N ILE A 413 -13.96 9.52 -14.62
CA ILE A 413 -14.59 9.45 -13.30
C ILE A 413 -16.01 10.05 -13.41
N PRO A 414 -17.03 9.50 -12.74
CA PRO A 414 -18.31 10.18 -12.60
C PRO A 414 -18.15 11.60 -12.00
N HIS A 415 -19.00 12.53 -12.43
CA HIS A 415 -18.97 13.91 -11.93
C HIS A 415 -19.08 13.96 -10.39
N ASP A 416 -18.27 14.81 -9.75
CA ASP A 416 -18.13 14.96 -8.29
C ASP A 416 -17.79 13.70 -7.49
N ALA A 417 -17.50 12.57 -8.14
CA ALA A 417 -17.13 11.35 -7.43
C ALA A 417 -15.64 11.37 -7.05
N LEU A 418 -15.34 10.82 -5.87
CA LEU A 418 -13.97 10.49 -5.50
C LEU A 418 -13.48 9.37 -6.43
N GLY A 419 -12.47 9.64 -7.26
CA GLY A 419 -11.86 8.64 -8.12
C GLY A 419 -10.65 9.16 -8.91
N ALA A 420 -10.16 8.34 -9.84
CA ALA A 420 -9.05 8.67 -10.74
C ALA A 420 -9.33 8.10 -12.14
N PRO A 421 -9.08 8.86 -13.24
CA PRO A 421 -9.25 8.35 -14.59
C PRO A 421 -8.38 7.14 -14.90
N LEU A 422 -8.79 6.39 -15.92
CA LEU A 422 -8.11 5.22 -16.46
C LEU A 422 -7.62 5.50 -17.88
N HIS A 423 -6.39 5.09 -18.16
CA HIS A 423 -5.72 5.30 -19.44
C HIS A 423 -5.25 3.97 -20.02
N ALA A 424 -5.16 3.91 -21.35
CA ALA A 424 -4.60 2.77 -22.05
C ALA A 424 -3.13 2.58 -21.65
N SER A 425 -2.79 1.40 -21.13
CA SER A 425 -1.44 1.09 -20.68
C SER A 425 -0.50 0.67 -21.81
N VAL A 426 -1.08 0.27 -22.95
CA VAL A 426 -0.44 -0.12 -24.20
C VAL A 426 -1.22 0.45 -25.39
N ARG A 427 -0.56 0.59 -26.53
CA ARG A 427 -1.22 0.82 -27.82
C ARG A 427 -1.90 -0.46 -28.29
N GLY A 428 -3.08 -0.36 -28.90
CA GLY A 428 -3.76 -1.54 -29.42
C GLY A 428 -5.23 -1.30 -29.79
N VAL A 429 -5.98 -2.40 -29.84
CA VAL A 429 -7.42 -2.41 -30.13
C VAL A 429 -8.18 -2.84 -28.87
N ILE A 430 -9.28 -2.16 -28.56
CA ILE A 430 -10.20 -2.58 -27.51
C ILE A 430 -10.92 -3.85 -27.96
N THR A 431 -10.72 -4.95 -27.25
CA THR A 431 -11.34 -6.25 -27.61
C THR A 431 -12.50 -6.64 -26.72
N ASP A 432 -12.60 -6.04 -25.53
CA ASP A 432 -13.72 -6.26 -24.60
C ASP A 432 -13.92 -5.03 -23.72
N VAL A 433 -15.19 -4.69 -23.47
CA VAL A 433 -15.61 -3.66 -22.50
C VAL A 433 -16.71 -4.26 -21.65
N SER A 434 -16.41 -4.53 -20.39
CA SER A 434 -17.36 -5.04 -19.40
C SER A 434 -17.69 -3.98 -18.35
N ALA A 435 -18.65 -4.29 -17.48
CA ALA A 435 -19.00 -3.41 -16.35
C ALA A 435 -17.83 -3.17 -15.37
N ASN A 436 -16.80 -4.03 -15.38
CA ASN A 436 -15.71 -4.00 -14.39
C ASN A 436 -14.32 -3.76 -14.99
N ALA A 437 -14.13 -3.97 -16.30
CA ALA A 437 -12.81 -3.90 -16.93
C ALA A 437 -12.88 -3.61 -18.44
N ILE A 438 -11.77 -3.09 -18.96
CA ILE A 438 -11.51 -2.90 -20.40
C ILE A 438 -10.33 -3.80 -20.80
N THR A 439 -10.46 -4.55 -21.89
CA THR A 439 -9.38 -5.37 -22.44
C THR A 439 -8.80 -4.73 -23.70
N ILE A 440 -7.48 -4.55 -23.73
CA ILE A 440 -6.74 -4.03 -24.88
C ILE A 440 -5.82 -5.14 -25.40
N ARG A 441 -5.91 -5.44 -26.68
CA ARG A 441 -4.96 -6.32 -27.38
C ARG A 441 -4.03 -5.48 -28.21
N ARG A 442 -2.72 -5.67 -28.03
CA ARG A 442 -1.70 -5.01 -28.84
C ARG A 442 -1.82 -5.49 -30.29
N GLY A 443 -1.76 -4.58 -31.25
CA GLY A 443 -1.64 -4.95 -32.66
C GLY A 443 -0.27 -5.58 -32.92
N HIS A 444 -0.16 -6.47 -33.91
CA HIS A 444 1.16 -6.84 -34.43
C HIS A 444 1.78 -5.58 -35.02
N GLU A 445 2.87 -5.09 -34.45
CA GLU A 445 3.74 -4.13 -35.14
C GLU A 445 4.41 -4.92 -36.27
N GLU A 446 4.09 -4.58 -37.53
CA GLU A 446 5.04 -4.83 -38.61
C GLU A 446 6.29 -4.01 -38.29
N GLU A 447 7.44 -4.69 -38.30
CA GLU A 447 8.77 -4.20 -37.86
C GLU A 447 9.19 -2.85 -38.46
#